data_AF-A0A2P2Q5A0-F1
#
_entry.id   AF-A0A2P2Q5A0-F1
#
_cell.length_a   1.000
_cell.length_b   1.000
_cell.length_c   1.000
_cell.angle_alpha   90.00
_cell.angle_beta   90.00
_cell.angle_gamma   90.00
#
_symmetry.space_group_name_H-M   'P 1'
#
loop_
_entity.id
_entity.type
_entity.pdbx_description
1 polymer ?
#
loop_
_entity_poly.entity_id
_entity_poly.type
_entity_poly.pdbx_seq_one_letter_code
_entity_poly.pdbx_strand_id
1 'polypeptide(L)' 'MSEPADFVHVFDTEAGYAKCQEIDLFGDIAGLSFSPDTEALFVGIADRTYGSLLEFKRRHYNRYLDAMF' A
#
# COMPACT_ATOMS: atom_id res chain seq x y z
N MET A 1 -6.76 -7.27 -15.63
CA MET A 1 -6.14 -8.39 -14.89
C MET A 1 -4.67 -8.10 -14.96
N SER A 2 -4.10 -7.58 -13.88
CA SER A 2 -2.67 -7.37 -13.77
C SER A 2 -1.95 -8.70 -13.69
N GLU A 3 -0.71 -8.75 -14.14
CA GLU A 3 0.10 -9.95 -14.08
C GLU A 3 0.51 -10.23 -12.62
N PRO A 4 0.86 -11.47 -12.24
CA PRO A 4 1.22 -11.82 -10.86
C PRO A 4 2.41 -11.02 -10.28
N ALA A 5 3.11 -10.21 -11.08
CA ALA A 5 4.21 -9.34 -10.65
C ALA A 5 3.78 -7.94 -10.19
N ASP A 6 2.49 -7.58 -10.32
CA ASP A 6 2.02 -6.21 -10.10
C ASP A 6 1.29 -6.00 -8.75
N PHE A 7 1.40 -6.97 -7.83
CA PHE A 7 0.76 -6.92 -6.53
C PHE A 7 1.72 -6.48 -5.43
N VAL A 8 1.27 -5.55 -4.59
CA VAL A 8 1.92 -5.23 -3.32
C VAL A 8 1.06 -5.75 -2.17
N HIS A 9 1.64 -6.62 -1.35
CA HIS A 9 1.00 -7.17 -0.16
C HIS A 9 1.57 -6.53 1.11
N VAL A 10 0.71 -5.94 1.93
CA VAL A 10 1.06 -5.35 3.22
C VAL A 10 0.48 -6.23 4.33
N PHE A 11 1.37 -6.86 5.11
CA PHE A 11 0.98 -7.77 6.19
C PHE A 11 1.06 -7.10 7.56
N ASP A 12 0.08 -7.43 8.41
CA ASP A 12 0.10 -7.09 9.83
C ASP A 12 0.94 -8.12 10.60
N THR A 13 2.09 -7.68 11.09
CA THR A 13 3.03 -8.53 11.84
C THR A 13 2.56 -8.83 13.26
N GLU A 14 1.76 -7.96 13.87
CA GLU A 14 1.20 -8.15 15.21
C GLU A 14 0.09 -9.22 15.19
N ALA A 15 -0.70 -9.24 14.12
CA ALA A 15 -1.69 -10.29 13.87
C ALA A 15 -1.07 -11.63 13.42
N GLY A 16 0.27 -11.79 13.50
CA GLY A 16 0.96 -13.01 13.09
C GLY A 16 0.86 -13.28 11.58
N TYR A 17 0.89 -12.23 10.75
CA TYR A 17 0.75 -12.29 9.29
C TYR A 17 -0.61 -12.82 8.79
N ALA A 18 -1.61 -12.94 9.68
CA ALA A 18 -2.94 -13.44 9.31
C ALA A 18 -3.79 -12.40 8.55
N LYS A 19 -3.46 -11.11 8.67
CA LYS A 19 -4.13 -10.01 7.97
C LYS A 19 -3.21 -9.45 6.89
N CYS A 20 -3.76 -9.29 5.69
CA CYS A 20 -3.07 -8.74 4.53
C CYS A 20 -3.97 -7.73 3.84
N GLN A 21 -3.40 -6.60 3.45
CA GLN A 21 -3.98 -5.71 2.44
C GLN A 21 -3.26 -5.97 1.12
N GLU A 22 -4.03 -6.16 0.05
CA GLU A 22 -3.53 -6.30 -1.31
C GLU A 22 -3.75 -4.99 -2.07
N ILE A 23 -2.73 -4.54 -2.78
CA ILE A 23 -2.76 -3.38 -3.67
C ILE A 23 -2.42 -3.87 -5.07
N ASP A 24 -3.41 -3.81 -5.95
CA ASP A 24 -3.28 -4.16 -7.37
C ASP A 24 -2.87 -2.90 -8.16
N LEU A 25 -1.70 -2.95 -8.78
CA LEU A 25 -1.11 -1.88 -9.56
C LEU A 25 -0.87 -2.35 -10.99
N PHE A 26 -0.60 -1.43 -11.92
CA PHE A 26 -0.18 -1.77 -13.27
C PHE A 26 1.25 -1.30 -13.49
N GLY A 27 2.09 -2.16 -14.06
CA GLY A 27 3.45 -1.86 -14.48
C GLY A 27 4.53 -2.35 -13.49
N ASP A 28 5.76 -2.38 -13.97
CA ASP A 28 6.88 -2.99 -13.24
C ASP A 28 7.21 -2.24 -11.94
N ILE A 29 7.10 -2.93 -10.80
CA ILE A 29 7.45 -2.37 -9.49
C ILE A 29 8.97 -2.21 -9.38
N ALA A 30 9.43 -0.97 -9.28
CA ALA A 30 10.85 -0.62 -9.15
C ALA A 30 11.35 -0.66 -7.71
N GLY A 31 10.45 -0.37 -6.76
CA GLY A 31 10.81 -0.29 -5.34
C GLY A 31 9.65 0.15 -4.45
N LEU A 32 9.81 -0.12 -3.16
CA LEU A 32 8.84 0.17 -2.11
C LEU A 32 9.58 0.82 -0.92
N SER A 33 8.95 1.82 -0.28
CA SER A 33 9.48 2.38 0.96
C SER A 33 8.36 2.92 1.84
N PHE A 34 8.42 2.64 3.13
CA PHE A 34 7.60 3.36 4.10
C PHE A 34 8.21 4.74 4.37
N SER A 35 7.36 5.71 4.69
CA SER A 35 7.81 6.97 5.26
C SER A 35 8.43 6.73 6.65
N PRO A 36 9.40 7.55 7.09
CA PRO A 36 10.03 7.39 8.40
C PRO A 36 9.06 7.46 9.59
N ASP A 37 7.93 8.15 9.41
CA ASP A 37 6.86 8.27 10.39
C ASP A 37 5.80 7.16 10.31
N THR A 38 5.95 6.19 9.38
CA THR A 38 5.04 5.06 9.16
C THR A 38 3.61 5.42 8.72
N GLU A 39 3.43 6.66 8.24
CA GLU A 39 2.13 7.20 7.81
C GLU A 39 1.86 7.04 6.31
N ALA A 40 2.88 6.72 5.51
CA ALA A 40 2.75 6.50 4.08
C ALA A 40 3.60 5.34 3.57
N LEU A 41 3.11 4.68 2.52
CA LEU A 41 3.83 3.72 1.69
C LEU A 41 4.01 4.31 0.30
N PHE A 42 5.25 4.36 -0.17
CA PHE A 42 5.61 4.79 -1.51
C PHE A 42 5.90 3.59 -2.41
N VAL A 43 5.33 3.57 -3.60
CA VAL A 43 5.55 2.55 -4.63
C VAL A 43 6.05 3.20 -5.91
N GLY A 44 7.27 2.86 -6.31
CA GLY A 44 7.84 3.29 -7.59
C GLY A 44 7.46 2.31 -8.69
N ILE A 45 6.94 2.83 -9.80
CA ILE A 45 6.62 2.09 -11.02
C ILE A 45 7.65 2.49 -12.10
N ALA A 46 8.40 1.53 -12.62
CA ALA A 46 9.40 1.71 -13.68
C ALA A 46 8.88 1.24 -15.04
N ASP A 47 7.61 1.49 -15.34
CA ASP A 47 7.05 1.25 -16.66
C ASP A 47 7.40 2.38 -17.64
N ARG A 48 7.57 2.05 -18.92
CA ARG A 48 7.96 3.01 -19.96
C ARG A 48 6.83 3.98 -20.33
N THR A 49 5.57 3.61 -20.09
CA THR A 49 4.39 4.41 -20.38
C THR A 49 3.80 5.06 -19.13
N TYR A 50 3.88 4.39 -17.98
CA TYR A 50 3.26 4.81 -16.71
C TYR A 50 4.25 5.01 -15.55
N GLY A 51 5.52 5.27 -15.86
CA GLY A 51 6.55 5.56 -14.87
C GLY A 51 6.09 6.60 -13.86
N SER A 52 5.93 6.21 -12.60
CA SER A 52 5.28 7.01 -11.56
C SER A 52 5.74 6.64 -10.15
N LEU A 53 5.47 7.53 -9.20
CA LEU A 53 5.64 7.29 -7.77
C LEU A 53 4.28 7.46 -7.10
N LEU A 54 3.75 6.37 -6.55
CA LEU A 54 2.44 6.32 -5.90
C LEU A 54 2.61 6.44 -4.38
N GLU A 55 1.79 7.27 -3.74
CA GLU A 55 1.75 7.43 -2.29
C GLU A 55 0.43 6.87 -1.72
N PHE A 56 0.55 5.94 -0.79
CA PHE A 56 -0.56 5.36 -0.03
C PHE A 56 -0.49 5.81 1.41
N LYS A 57 -1.48 6.60 1.87
CA LYS A 57 -1.55 7.04 3.26
C LYS A 57 -2.22 6.00 4.16
N ARG A 58 -1.71 5.87 5.38
CA ARG A 58 -2.32 5.05 6.42
C ARG A 58 -3.68 5.64 6.79
N ARG A 59 -4.71 4.81 6.73
CA ARG A 59 -6.04 5.21 7.17
C ARG A 59 -6.15 5.11 8.68
N HIS A 60 -6.33 6.24 9.35
CA HIS A 60 -6.67 6.28 10.76
C HIS A 60 -8.16 5.99 10.95
N TYR A 61 -8.47 4.95 11.72
CA TYR A 61 -9.84 4.71 12.16
C TYR A 61 -10.11 5.60 13.38
N ASN A 62 -10.63 6.81 13.13
CA ASN A 62 -11.13 7.69 14.18
C ASN A 62 -12.45 7.13 14.73
N ARG A 63 -12.36 6.08 15.55
CA ARG A 63 -13.49 5.43 16.23
C ARG A 63 -14.40 6.38 17.02
N TYR A 64 -13.89 7.56 17.38
CA TYR A 64 -14.68 8.60 18.03
C TYR A 64 -15.80 9.17 17.13
N LEU A 65 -15.59 9.23 15.81
CA LEU A 65 -16.61 9.69 14.87
C LEU A 65 -17.73 8.65 14.66
N ASP A 66 -17.41 7.36 14.77
CA ASP A 66 -18.40 6.27 14.73
C ASP A 66 -19.25 6.21 16.01
N ALA A 67 -18.81 6.81 17.12
CA ALA A 67 -19.55 6.84 18.39
C ALA A 67 -20.58 7.98 18.49
N MET A 68 -20.72 8.81 17.45
CA MET A 68 -21.69 9.92 17.39
C MET A 68 -23.01 9.55 16.71
N PHE A 69 -23.22 8.28 16.32
CA PHE A 69 -24.44 7.79 15.68
C PHE A 69 -24.99 6.53 16.35
#